data_AF-A0A087KRM4-F1
#
_entry.id   AF-A0A087KRM4-F1
#
_cell.length_a   1.000
_cell.length_b   1.000
_cell.length_c   1.000
_cell.angle_alpha   90.00
_cell.angle_beta   90.00
_cell.angle_gamma   90.00
#
_symmetry.space_group_name_H-M   'P 1'
#
loop_
_entity.id
_entity.type
_entity.pdbx_description
1 polymer ?
#
loop_
_entity_poly.entity_id
_entity_poly.type
_entity_poly.pdbx_seq_one_letter_code
_entity_poly.pdbx_strand_id
1 'polypeptide(L)'
;MLLKLDEIKAQCRLDLDFTEEDALLDLIGRAVQKRTETYLNRTLYAPDSEIPDTDPDGLHLPDDVKMGMLLLVTHYYENRSSVSDFEKSELPMGFVWNVQPYRHIPL
;
A
#
# COMPACT_ATOMS: atom_id res chain seq x y z
N MET A 1 -6.58 3.58 -8.15
CA MET A 1 -5.90 3.39 -6.86
C MET A 1 -6.83 2.59 -5.97
N LEU A 2 -6.34 1.54 -5.32
CA LEU A 2 -7.19 0.66 -4.50
C LEU A 2 -7.46 1.22 -3.09
N LEU A 3 -6.54 2.02 -2.55
CA LEU A 3 -6.77 2.78 -1.33
C LEU A 3 -7.60 4.02 -1.67
N LYS A 4 -8.56 4.36 -0.81
CA LYS A 4 -9.29 5.63 -0.92
C LYS A 4 -8.51 6.73 -0.22
N LEU A 5 -8.67 7.96 -0.70
CA LEU A 5 -7.99 9.11 -0.13
C LEU A 5 -8.38 9.33 1.35
N ASP A 6 -9.65 9.13 1.70
CA ASP A 6 -10.14 9.22 3.08
C ASP A 6 -9.45 8.20 4.01
N GLU A 7 -9.17 6.99 3.50
CA GLU A 7 -8.47 5.94 4.26
C GLU A 7 -7.00 6.32 4.49
N ILE A 8 -6.37 6.90 3.46
CA ILE A 8 -5.00 7.41 3.56
C ILE A 8 -4.92 8.57 4.56
N LYS A 9 -5.85 9.53 4.49
CA LYS A 9 -5.93 10.68 5.42
C LYS A 9 -6.14 10.21 6.86
N ALA A 10 -7.11 9.31 7.08
CA ALA A 10 -7.37 8.75 8.40
C ALA A 10 -6.13 8.04 8.97
N GLN A 11 -5.42 7.27 8.14
CA GLN A 11 -4.21 6.57 8.51
C GLN A 11 -3.05 7.53 8.86
N CYS A 12 -2.91 8.64 8.12
CA CYS A 12 -1.94 9.70 8.38
C CYS A 12 -2.39 10.71 9.46
N ARG A 13 -3.57 10.51 10.07
CA ARG A 13 -4.20 11.41 11.06
C ARG A 13 -4.40 12.84 10.54
N LEU A 14 -4.80 12.96 9.27
CA LEU A 14 -5.18 14.22 8.63
C LEU A 14 -6.70 14.38 8.64
N ASP A 15 -7.17 15.63 8.72
CA ASP A 15 -8.59 15.95 8.59
C ASP A 15 -9.08 15.67 7.16
N LEU A 16 -10.34 15.25 7.01
CA LEU A 16 -10.89 14.86 5.69
C LEU A 16 -11.01 16.04 4.71
N ASP A 17 -11.24 17.24 5.22
CA ASP A 17 -11.32 18.49 4.47
C ASP A 17 -9.95 19.14 4.20
N PHE A 18 -8.85 18.56 4.72
CA PHE A 18 -7.50 18.98 4.37
C PHE A 18 -7.15 18.50 2.96
N THR A 19 -7.16 19.40 1.97
CA THR A 19 -6.95 19.06 0.54
C THR A 19 -5.60 19.49 -0.02
N GLU A 20 -4.77 20.22 0.74
CA GLU A 20 -3.53 20.82 0.25
C GLU A 20 -2.51 19.77 -0.22
N GLU A 21 -2.55 18.58 0.38
CA GLU A 21 -1.62 17.48 0.06
C GLU A 21 -2.29 16.33 -0.71
N ASP A 22 -3.53 16.47 -1.19
CA ASP A 22 -4.25 15.39 -1.90
C ASP A 22 -3.45 14.82 -3.07
N ALA A 23 -2.77 15.69 -3.83
CA ALA A 23 -1.92 15.26 -4.95
C ALA A 23 -0.72 14.41 -4.50
N LEU A 24 -0.15 14.71 -3.33
CA LEU A 24 0.93 13.93 -2.73
C LEU A 24 0.39 12.59 -2.20
N LEU A 25 -0.74 12.59 -1.50
CA LEU A 25 -1.36 11.39 -0.97
C LEU A 25 -1.79 10.43 -2.09
N ASP A 26 -2.32 10.95 -3.21
CA ASP A 26 -2.62 10.17 -4.41
C ASP A 26 -1.37 9.58 -5.07
N LEU A 27 -0.26 10.32 -5.07
CA LEU A 27 1.03 9.79 -5.55
C LEU A 27 1.51 8.65 -4.66
N ILE A 28 1.49 8.85 -3.34
CA ILE A 28 1.90 7.83 -2.35
C ILE A 28 1.03 6.58 -2.47
N GLY A 29 -0.29 6.71 -2.52
CA GLY A 29 -1.21 5.57 -2.60
C GLY A 29 -1.00 4.75 -3.87
N ARG A 30 -0.75 5.40 -5.03
CA ARG A 30 -0.37 4.71 -6.28
C ARG A 30 0.98 4.02 -6.17
N ALA A 31 1.98 4.68 -5.57
CA ALA A 31 3.32 4.12 -5.40
C ALA A 31 3.30 2.88 -4.49
N VAL A 32 2.57 2.94 -3.38
CA VAL A 32 2.40 1.82 -2.46
C VAL A 32 1.69 0.66 -3.13
N GLN A 33 0.59 0.91 -3.86
CA GLN A 33 -0.08 -0.15 -4.63
C GLN A 33 0.90 -0.84 -5.58
N LYS A 34 1.62 -0.06 -6.39
CA LYS A 34 2.57 -0.63 -7.35
C LYS A 34 3.70 -1.41 -6.68
N ARG A 35 4.18 -0.91 -5.53
CA ARG A 35 5.22 -1.58 -4.75
C ARG A 35 4.73 -2.91 -4.19
N THR A 36 3.51 -2.95 -3.65
CA THR A 36 2.88 -4.17 -3.15
C THR A 36 2.66 -5.19 -4.26
N GLU A 37 2.12 -4.79 -5.41
CA GLU A 37 1.96 -5.69 -6.58
C GLU A 37 3.30 -6.28 -7.02
N THR A 38 4.34 -5.45 -7.08
CA THR A 38 5.71 -5.88 -7.44
C THR A 38 6.27 -6.85 -6.40
N TYR A 39 6.03 -6.60 -5.11
CA TYR A 39 6.47 -7.47 -4.03
C TYR A 39 5.74 -8.81 -4.04
N LEU A 40 4.42 -8.79 -4.26
CA LEU A 40 3.57 -9.98 -4.34
C LEU A 40 3.80 -10.80 -5.60
N ASN A 41 4.34 -10.19 -6.66
CA ASN A 41 4.37 -10.77 -8.01
C ASN A 41 2.95 -11.13 -8.50
N ARG A 42 1.98 -10.25 -8.22
CA ARG A 42 0.55 -10.40 -8.53
C ARG A 42 -0.09 -9.04 -8.78
N THR A 43 -1.13 -9.00 -9.62
CA THR A 43 -1.99 -7.83 -9.78
C THR A 43 -3.04 -7.81 -8.67
N LEU A 44 -3.27 -6.63 -8.08
CA LEU A 44 -4.31 -6.46 -7.06
C LEU A 44 -5.59 -5.89 -7.67
N TYR A 45 -6.73 -6.43 -7.26
CA TYR A 45 -8.07 -6.06 -7.74
C TYR A 45 -8.94 -5.57 -6.58
N ALA A 46 -9.92 -4.71 -6.86
CA ALA A 46 -10.88 -4.29 -5.85
C ALA A 46 -11.76 -5.51 -5.44
N PRO A 47 -12.16 -5.66 -4.16
CA PRO A 47 -12.92 -6.83 -3.68
C PRO A 47 -14.18 -7.17 -4.49
N ASP A 48 -14.79 -6.14 -5.06
CA ASP A 48 -16.05 -6.12 -5.79
C ASP A 48 -15.86 -6.09 -7.33
N SER A 49 -14.62 -6.24 -7.81
CA SER A 49 -14.31 -6.33 -9.25
C SER A 49 -14.08 -7.76 -9.73
N GLU A 50 -14.28 -8.01 -11.02
CA GLU A 50 -13.95 -9.28 -11.65
C GLU A 50 -12.46 -9.37 -11.97
N ILE A 51 -11.85 -10.52 -11.68
CA ILE A 51 -10.49 -10.83 -12.14
C ILE A 51 -10.61 -11.42 -13.55
N PRO A 52 -9.92 -10.85 -14.57
CA PRO A 52 -9.94 -11.39 -15.92
C PRO A 52 -9.37 -12.80 -15.98
N ASP A 53 -9.93 -13.66 -16.83
CA ASP A 53 -9.41 -15.02 -17.08
C ASP A 53 -7.95 -15.05 -17.56
N THR A 54 -7.45 -13.93 -18.10
CA THR A 54 -6.05 -13.77 -18.54
C THR A 54 -5.06 -13.59 -17.39
N ASP A 55 -5.54 -13.38 -16.16
CA ASP A 55 -4.71 -13.16 -14.96
C ASP A 55 -5.08 -14.20 -13.88
N PRO A 56 -4.66 -15.47 -14.04
CA PRO A 56 -4.99 -16.53 -13.09
C PRO A 56 -4.39 -16.31 -11.70
N ASP A 57 -3.33 -15.50 -11.62
CA ASP A 57 -2.66 -15.14 -10.38
C ASP A 57 -3.19 -13.82 -9.78
N GLY A 58 -4.24 -13.23 -10.36
CA GLY A 58 -4.89 -12.05 -9.81
C GLY A 58 -5.31 -12.24 -8.34
N LEU A 59 -5.29 -11.17 -7.56
CA LEU A 59 -5.68 -11.20 -6.15
C LEU A 59 -6.64 -10.06 -5.84
N HIS A 60 -7.86 -10.39 -5.41
CA HIS A 60 -8.73 -9.42 -4.74
C HIS A 60 -8.04 -8.94 -3.48
N LEU A 61 -7.98 -7.61 -3.28
CA LEU A 61 -7.27 -6.97 -2.17
C LEU A 61 -7.80 -7.46 -0.82
N PRO A 62 -7.03 -8.30 -0.09
CA PRO A 62 -7.41 -8.73 1.25
C PRO A 62 -7.19 -7.60 2.27
N ASP A 63 -7.90 -7.65 3.40
CA ASP A 63 -7.87 -6.59 4.42
C ASP A 63 -6.49 -6.44 5.08
N ASP A 64 -5.75 -7.52 5.29
CA ASP A 64 -4.39 -7.49 5.83
C ASP A 64 -3.38 -6.90 4.85
N VAL A 65 -3.48 -7.22 3.54
CA VAL A 65 -2.68 -6.58 2.50
C VAL A 65 -2.99 -5.08 2.43
N LYS A 66 -4.27 -4.71 2.53
CA LYS A 66 -4.70 -3.31 2.61
C LYS A 66 -4.09 -2.61 3.82
N MET A 67 -4.09 -3.26 4.99
CA MET A 67 -3.43 -2.73 6.18
C MET A 67 -1.92 -2.58 5.99
N GLY A 68 -1.27 -3.56 5.35
CA GLY A 68 0.14 -3.47 4.97
C GLY A 68 0.41 -2.26 4.08
N MET A 69 -0.42 -2.04 3.07
CA MET A 69 -0.32 -0.86 2.21
C MET A 69 -0.47 0.44 3.02
N LEU A 70 -1.45 0.54 3.92
CA LEU A 70 -1.63 1.71 4.78
C LEU A 70 -0.42 1.97 5.71
N LEU A 71 0.28 0.92 6.17
CA LEU A 71 1.53 1.07 6.92
C LEU A 71 2.68 1.61 6.06
N LEU A 72 2.74 1.25 4.77
CA LEU A 72 3.72 1.85 3.85
C LEU A 72 3.37 3.30 3.51
N VAL A 73 2.08 3.63 3.41
CA VAL A 73 1.62 5.00 3.16
C VAL A 73 2.14 5.95 4.25
N THR A 74 1.94 5.61 5.53
CA THR A 74 2.45 6.46 6.62
C THR A 74 3.96 6.58 6.58
N HIS A 75 4.65 5.48 6.27
CA HIS A 75 6.09 5.50 6.13
C HIS A 75 6.54 6.49 5.04
N TYR A 76 5.97 6.47 3.85
CA TYR A 76 6.33 7.41 2.79
C TYR A 76 5.94 8.86 3.11
N TYR A 77 4.84 9.05 3.81
CA TYR A 77 4.35 10.37 4.19
C TYR A 77 5.26 11.06 5.24
N GLU A 78 5.65 10.33 6.29
CA GLU A 78 6.48 10.84 7.38
C GLU A 78 7.98 10.94 7.01
N ASN A 79 8.46 10.11 6.08
CA ASN A 79 9.88 9.94 5.80
C ASN A 79 10.24 10.48 4.41
N ARG A 80 10.50 11.79 4.33
CA ARG A 80 10.78 12.51 3.06
C ARG A 80 12.23 12.46 2.57
N SER A 81 13.11 11.77 3.31
CA SER A 81 14.53 11.62 2.99
C SER A 81 14.94 10.16 3.16
N SER A 82 15.90 9.71 2.34
CA SER A 82 16.51 8.39 2.46
C SER A 82 17.38 8.23 3.70
N VAL A 83 17.72 9.34 4.36
CA VAL A 83 18.54 9.37 5.58
C VAL A 83 17.74 10.07 6.67
N SER A 84 17.81 9.49 7.86
CA SER A 84 17.22 10.03 9.07
C SER A 84 18.26 10.05 10.17
N ASP A 85 18.23 11.09 11.00
CA ASP A 85 19.16 11.24 12.13
C ASP A 85 18.91 10.22 13.26
N PHE A 86 17.80 9.48 13.19
CA PHE A 86 17.49 8.35 14.07
C PHE A 86 17.65 7.01 13.33
N GLU A 87 18.06 5.96 14.06
CA GLU A 87 17.99 4.58 13.59
C GLU A 87 16.53 4.23 13.28
N LYS A 88 16.16 4.31 12.01
CA LYS A 88 14.91 3.74 11.52
C LYS A 88 15.17 2.27 11.27
N SER A 89 14.48 1.42 12.04
CA SER A 89 14.32 -0.02 11.76
C SER A 89 13.99 -0.24 10.28
N GLU A 90 14.32 -1.43 9.77
CA GLU A 90 13.86 -1.91 8.45
C GLU A 90 12.35 -1.63 8.26
N LEU A 91 11.91 -1.52 6.98
CA LEU A 91 10.51 -1.38 6.51
C LEU A 91 9.51 -1.93 7.53
N PRO A 92 8.34 -1.30 7.77
CA PRO A 92 7.47 -1.69 8.87
C PRO A 92 7.33 -3.21 8.89
N MET A 93 7.83 -3.89 9.95
CA MET A 93 7.73 -5.35 10.07
C MET A 93 6.29 -5.82 9.83
N GLY A 94 5.31 -4.97 10.14
CA GLY A 94 3.92 -5.14 9.79
C GLY A 94 3.62 -5.26 8.29
N PHE A 95 4.27 -4.50 7.40
CA PHE A 95 4.08 -4.68 5.94
C PHE A 95 4.46 -6.10 5.53
N VAL A 96 5.68 -6.53 5.85
CA VAL A 96 6.16 -7.86 5.47
C VAL A 96 5.28 -8.94 6.12
N TRP A 97 4.98 -8.81 7.40
CA TRP A 97 4.13 -9.76 8.14
C TRP A 97 2.75 -9.96 7.50
N ASN A 98 2.09 -8.86 7.09
CA ASN A 98 0.75 -8.94 6.48
C ASN A 98 0.79 -9.35 5.01
N VAL A 99 1.80 -8.93 4.25
CA VAL A 99 1.80 -9.05 2.78
C VAL A 99 2.55 -10.29 2.28
N GLN A 100 3.63 -10.70 2.96
CA GLN A 100 4.48 -11.83 2.54
C GLN A 100 3.71 -13.14 2.29
N PRO A 101 2.71 -13.53 3.10
CA PRO A 101 1.97 -14.77 2.86
C PRO A 101 1.24 -14.86 1.52
N TYR A 102 0.95 -13.72 0.88
CA TYR A 102 0.21 -13.64 -0.38
C TYR A 102 1.11 -13.68 -1.62
N ARG A 103 2.43 -13.69 -1.43
CA ARG A 103 3.40 -13.61 -2.53
C ARG A 103 3.36 -14.85 -3.40
N HIS A 104 3.20 -14.66 -4.71
CA HIS A 104 3.30 -15.73 -5.69
C HIS A 104 4.76 -16.01 -6.05
N ILE A 105 5.21 -17.24 -5.78
CA ILE A 105 6.53 -17.73 -6.13
C ILE A 105 6.32 -18.84 -7.16
N PRO A 106 6.58 -18.59 -8.47
CA PRO A 106 6.48 -19.64 -9.47
C PRO A 106 7.51 -20.74 -9.16
N LEU A 107 7.03 -22.00 -9.16
CA LEU A 107 7.85 -23.20 -8.94
C LEU A 107 8.60 -23.61 -10.21
#